data_AF-A0A7S2LY68-F1
#
_entry.id   AF-A0A7S2LY68-F1
#
_cell.length_a   1.000
_cell.length_b   1.000
_cell.length_c   1.000
_cell.angle_alpha   90.00
_cell.angle_beta   90.00
_cell.angle_gamma   90.00
#
_symmetry.space_group_name_H-M   'P 1'
#
loop_
_entity.id
_entity.type
_entity.pdbx_description
1 polymer ?
#
loop_
_entity_poly.entity_id
_entity_poly.type
_entity_poly.pdbx_seq_one_letter_code
_entity_poly.pdbx_strand_id
1 'polypeptide(L)'
;QFPGCRSTPEQLAVLRERRSDGFPHDEDPGLRVCTVCRRLPLRGGAGDQAAQLGAEGEPLDAAFLAGIKEELSSIEEGEKSIQALSQVFRYYARHARQLSQVLTDWGKQCFPWELLHALHLLDDILLMDNTGRYKAELAERVPPIAVSAFRKIQTDQEKREVVRILHAWQELRIFDAALVESIRASIRSAGGAAVRLLDEPVAMDDDDDDDAPPAPPAPP
;
A
#
# COMPACT_ATOMS: atom_id res chain seq x y z
N GLN A 1 21.57 -4.39 4.98
CA GLN A 1 22.57 -3.87 4.02
C GLN A 1 22.37 -4.64 2.72
N PHE A 2 22.13 -3.95 1.60
CA PHE A 2 22.02 -4.62 0.30
C PHE A 2 23.39 -5.24 -0.06
N PRO A 3 23.44 -6.45 -0.66
CA PRO A 3 24.69 -7.04 -1.12
C PRO A 3 25.40 -6.07 -2.09
N GLY A 4 26.62 -5.64 -1.73
CA GLY A 4 27.41 -4.67 -2.52
C GLY A 4 27.35 -3.20 -2.04
N CYS A 5 26.50 -2.87 -1.07
CA CYS A 5 26.45 -1.53 -0.47
C CYS A 5 27.62 -1.32 0.51
N ARG A 6 28.45 -0.29 0.28
CA ARG A 6 29.64 0.04 1.11
C ARG A 6 29.41 1.18 2.11
N SER A 7 28.19 1.70 2.22
CA SER A 7 27.88 2.83 3.11
C SER A 7 27.89 2.41 4.57
N THR A 8 28.50 3.24 5.42
CA THR A 8 28.54 2.98 6.87
C THR A 8 27.20 3.32 7.52
N PRO A 9 26.86 2.72 8.68
CA PRO A 9 25.61 2.99 9.37
C PRO A 9 25.39 4.48 9.71
N GLU A 10 26.44 5.23 10.06
CA GLU A 10 26.30 6.67 10.32
C GLU A 10 25.97 7.46 9.05
N GLN A 11 26.53 7.06 7.90
CA GLN A 11 26.21 7.69 6.61
C GLN A 11 24.75 7.46 6.23
N LEU A 12 24.17 6.31 6.59
CA LEU A 12 22.75 6.03 6.37
C LEU A 12 21.84 6.86 7.27
N ALA A 13 22.25 7.11 8.51
CA ALA A 13 21.48 7.96 9.42
C ALA A 13 21.39 9.41 8.88
N VAL A 14 22.52 9.97 8.44
CA VAL A 14 22.57 11.34 7.88
C VAL A 14 21.79 11.46 6.56
N LEU A 15 21.79 10.40 5.72
CA LEU A 15 21.02 10.41 4.46
C LEU A 15 19.51 10.28 4.69
N ARG A 16 19.08 9.65 5.78
CA ARG A 16 17.65 9.51 6.16
C ARG A 16 17.04 10.80 6.70
N GLU A 17 17.87 11.76 7.10
CA GLU A 17 17.42 13.05 7.63
C GLU A 17 17.20 14.10 6.54
N ARG A 18 17.67 13.86 5.30
CA ARG A 18 17.49 14.79 4.18
C ARG A 18 16.23 14.44 3.38
N ARG A 19 15.31 15.41 3.25
CA ARG A 19 14.22 15.34 2.25
C ARG A 19 14.83 15.29 0.85
N SER A 20 14.24 14.51 -0.04
CA SER A 20 14.61 14.48 -1.45
C SER A 20 14.13 15.75 -2.15
N ASP A 21 15.00 16.73 -2.26
CA ASP A 21 15.00 17.71 -3.33
C ASP A 21 15.37 16.98 -4.62
N GLY A 22 14.37 16.72 -5.48
CA GLY A 22 14.40 15.80 -6.62
C GLY A 22 15.73 15.75 -7.39
N PHE A 23 16.19 14.52 -7.70
CA PHE A 23 17.43 14.30 -8.46
C PHE A 23 17.14 14.23 -9.96
N PRO A 24 17.91 14.94 -10.81
CA PRO A 24 17.70 15.03 -12.26
C PRO A 24 18.31 13.87 -13.05
N HIS A 25 18.21 12.62 -12.58
CA HIS A 25 18.82 11.45 -13.24
C HIS A 25 17.78 10.46 -13.81
N ASP A 26 16.72 10.99 -14.44
CA ASP A 26 15.60 10.21 -14.98
C ASP A 26 15.68 9.85 -16.47
N GLU A 27 16.83 10.00 -17.14
CA GLU A 27 16.89 9.83 -18.61
C GLU A 27 17.70 8.62 -19.12
N ASP A 28 18.14 7.69 -18.27
CA ASP A 28 18.82 6.47 -18.72
C ASP A 28 18.14 5.19 -18.20
N PRO A 29 17.36 4.47 -19.03
CA PRO A 29 16.68 3.22 -18.67
C PRO A 29 17.64 2.08 -18.28
N GLY A 30 18.95 2.24 -18.50
CA GLY A 30 19.98 1.27 -18.13
C GLY A 30 20.57 1.45 -16.73
N LEU A 31 20.21 2.52 -16.01
CA LEU A 31 20.92 2.92 -14.79
C LEU A 31 20.16 2.54 -13.51
N ARG A 32 20.46 1.37 -12.92
CA ARG A 32 19.96 1.03 -11.57
C ARG A 32 20.87 1.60 -10.48
N VAL A 33 20.31 2.43 -9.61
CA VAL A 33 21.01 3.05 -8.46
C VAL A 33 20.77 2.27 -7.16
N CYS A 34 21.77 2.20 -6.30
CA CYS A 34 21.65 1.61 -4.97
C CYS A 34 20.51 2.27 -4.16
N THR A 35 19.49 1.49 -3.75
CA THR A 35 18.31 1.98 -3.02
C THR A 35 18.60 2.55 -1.63
N VAL A 36 19.84 2.42 -1.16
CA VAL A 36 20.28 2.88 0.16
C VAL A 36 21.06 4.20 0.10
N CYS A 37 21.79 4.49 -0.99
CA CYS A 37 22.61 5.71 -1.11
C CYS A 37 22.48 6.45 -2.45
N ARG A 38 21.62 5.98 -3.36
CA ARG A 38 21.27 6.60 -4.65
C ARG A 38 22.45 7.06 -5.51
N ARG A 39 23.64 6.44 -5.39
CA ARG A 39 24.81 6.74 -6.23
C ARG A 39 25.58 5.48 -6.65
N LEU A 40 25.52 5.21 -7.97
CA LEU A 40 26.34 4.34 -8.85
C LEU A 40 25.60 3.14 -9.52
N PRO A 41 25.92 2.81 -10.80
CA PRO A 41 25.21 1.81 -11.62
C PRO A 41 25.77 0.38 -11.46
N LEU A 42 24.92 -0.65 -11.54
CA LEU A 42 25.35 -2.06 -11.62
C LEU A 42 24.73 -2.79 -12.83
N ARG A 43 25.55 -3.64 -13.48
CA ARG A 43 25.37 -4.29 -14.80
C ARG A 43 24.24 -5.34 -14.85
N GLY A 44 23.54 -5.38 -16.00
CA GLY A 44 22.52 -6.37 -16.34
C GLY A 44 23.04 -7.67 -17.00
N GLY A 45 22.22 -8.71 -16.92
CA GLY A 45 22.41 -9.99 -17.62
C GLY A 45 21.05 -10.65 -17.87
N ALA A 46 20.86 -11.11 -19.11
CA ALA A 46 19.62 -11.48 -19.77
C ALA A 46 19.21 -12.96 -19.63
N GLY A 47 17.95 -13.28 -19.96
CA GLY A 47 17.57 -14.60 -20.48
C GLY A 47 16.18 -15.11 -20.10
N ASP A 48 15.17 -14.84 -20.94
CA ASP A 48 13.88 -15.55 -20.98
C ASP A 48 14.05 -17.06 -21.27
N GLN A 49 13.20 -17.90 -20.66
CA GLN A 49 12.48 -18.97 -21.37
C GLN A 49 11.39 -19.64 -20.52
N ALA A 50 10.38 -20.12 -21.23
CA ALA A 50 9.03 -20.42 -20.78
C ALA A 50 8.78 -21.90 -20.39
N ALA A 51 7.74 -22.07 -19.56
CA ALA A 51 6.78 -23.20 -19.48
C ALA A 51 7.28 -24.55 -18.89
N GLN A 52 6.62 -25.09 -17.85
CA GLN A 52 5.52 -26.08 -17.94
C GLN A 52 5.24 -26.83 -16.60
N LEU A 53 3.93 -27.10 -16.38
CA LEU A 53 3.31 -28.26 -15.66
C LEU A 53 3.13 -28.24 -14.12
N GLY A 54 1.86 -28.07 -13.72
CA GLY A 54 1.13 -28.93 -12.77
C GLY A 54 1.62 -29.09 -11.32
N ALA A 55 0.72 -28.78 -10.37
CA ALA A 55 0.86 -28.75 -8.90
C ALA A 55 1.38 -27.41 -8.38
N GLU A 56 0.70 -26.87 -7.35
CA GLU A 56 1.02 -25.62 -6.61
C GLU A 56 1.97 -24.67 -7.34
N GLY A 57 1.37 -23.83 -8.19
CA GLY A 57 2.02 -23.11 -9.27
C GLY A 57 3.41 -22.58 -8.93
N GLU A 58 4.36 -22.91 -9.82
CA GLU A 58 5.74 -22.46 -9.85
C GLU A 58 5.90 -21.08 -9.19
N PRO A 59 6.84 -20.93 -8.24
CA PRO A 59 7.01 -19.68 -7.54
C PRO A 59 7.23 -18.56 -8.55
N LEU A 60 6.60 -17.40 -8.32
CA LEU A 60 6.88 -16.20 -9.10
C LEU A 60 8.38 -15.96 -9.14
N ASP A 61 8.87 -15.59 -10.33
CA ASP A 61 10.26 -15.30 -10.54
C ASP A 61 10.77 -14.27 -9.51
N ALA A 62 12.00 -14.49 -9.04
CA ALA A 62 12.59 -13.65 -8.00
C ALA A 62 12.81 -12.20 -8.48
N ALA A 63 13.10 -12.00 -9.77
CA ALA A 63 13.24 -10.66 -10.33
C ALA A 63 11.87 -9.97 -10.44
N PHE A 64 10.80 -10.72 -10.77
CA PHE A 64 9.44 -10.18 -10.72
C PHE A 64 9.05 -9.75 -9.29
N LEU A 65 9.26 -10.59 -8.28
CA LEU A 65 8.98 -10.23 -6.88
C LEU A 65 9.84 -9.07 -6.38
N ALA A 66 11.07 -8.93 -6.88
CA ALA A 66 11.92 -7.78 -6.59
C ALA A 66 11.36 -6.50 -7.23
N GLY A 67 10.85 -6.57 -8.46
CA GLY A 67 10.18 -5.45 -9.12
C GLY A 67 8.93 -5.00 -8.36
N ILE A 68 8.08 -5.95 -7.91
CA ILE A 68 6.91 -5.60 -7.08
C ILE A 68 7.31 -4.90 -5.77
N LYS A 69 8.41 -5.33 -5.14
CA LYS A 69 8.93 -4.66 -3.92
C LYS A 69 9.42 -3.24 -4.21
N GLU A 70 10.02 -3.03 -5.38
CA GLU A 70 10.47 -1.71 -5.82
C GLU A 70 9.27 -0.78 -6.03
N GLU A 71 8.26 -1.22 -6.78
CA GLU A 71 7.00 -0.48 -7.00
C GLU A 71 6.26 -0.15 -5.70
N LEU A 72 6.16 -1.12 -4.78
CA LEU A 72 5.58 -0.90 -3.44
C LEU A 72 6.36 0.16 -2.66
N SER A 73 7.69 0.18 -2.77
CA SER A 73 8.54 1.14 -2.06
C SER A 73 8.50 2.54 -2.66
N SER A 74 8.03 2.68 -3.91
CA SER A 74 7.83 3.95 -4.60
C SER A 74 6.35 4.31 -4.73
N ILE A 75 5.45 3.68 -3.97
CA ILE A 75 4.02 3.98 -4.05
C ILE A 75 3.76 5.43 -3.61
N GLU A 76 3.22 6.23 -4.51
CA GLU A 76 2.84 7.61 -4.27
C GLU A 76 1.36 7.69 -3.90
N GLU A 77 0.93 8.83 -3.32
CA GLU A 77 -0.47 9.14 -2.94
C GLU A 77 -1.46 9.08 -4.12
N GLY A 78 -0.99 8.98 -5.36
CA GLY A 78 -1.84 9.00 -6.54
C GLY A 78 -2.68 7.73 -6.69
N GLU A 79 -4.01 7.90 -6.79
CA GLU A 79 -4.97 6.82 -7.08
C GLU A 79 -4.56 5.94 -8.27
N LYS A 80 -3.98 6.54 -9.30
CA LYS A 80 -3.49 5.82 -10.50
C LYS A 80 -2.39 4.81 -10.18
N SER A 81 -1.49 5.13 -9.24
CA SER A 81 -0.40 4.24 -8.83
C SER A 81 -0.96 3.04 -8.08
N ILE A 82 -1.87 3.29 -7.12
CA ILE A 82 -2.57 2.26 -6.34
C ILE A 82 -3.35 1.32 -7.27
N GLN A 83 -4.15 1.86 -8.20
CA GLN A 83 -4.94 1.08 -9.15
C GLN A 83 -4.09 0.23 -10.09
N ALA A 84 -2.99 0.79 -10.62
CA ALA A 84 -2.08 0.07 -11.50
C ALA A 84 -1.44 -1.12 -10.77
N LEU A 85 -0.96 -0.91 -9.54
CA LEU A 85 -0.34 -1.97 -8.76
C LEU A 85 -1.38 -3.03 -8.34
N SER A 86 -2.57 -2.62 -7.90
CA SER A 86 -3.68 -3.54 -7.64
C SER A 86 -4.04 -4.39 -8.86
N GLN A 87 -4.07 -3.81 -10.06
CA GLN A 87 -4.30 -4.57 -11.29
C GLN A 87 -3.25 -5.67 -11.50
N VAL A 88 -1.98 -5.40 -11.19
CA VAL A 88 -0.92 -6.41 -11.25
C VAL A 88 -1.19 -7.54 -10.26
N PHE A 89 -1.54 -7.23 -9.01
CA PHE A 89 -1.92 -8.24 -8.01
C PHE A 89 -3.09 -9.10 -8.51
N ARG A 90 -4.16 -8.47 -9.02
CA ARG A 90 -5.32 -9.19 -9.57
C ARG A 90 -4.96 -10.10 -10.73
N TYR A 91 -4.13 -9.62 -11.67
CA TYR A 91 -3.68 -10.43 -12.80
C TYR A 91 -2.92 -11.68 -12.33
N TYR A 92 -2.11 -11.55 -11.27
CA TYR A 92 -1.34 -12.65 -10.68
C TYR A 92 -2.02 -13.32 -9.47
N ALA A 93 -3.36 -13.24 -9.34
CA ALA A 93 -4.11 -13.78 -8.20
C ALA A 93 -3.89 -15.29 -7.94
N ARG A 94 -3.47 -16.06 -8.95
CA ARG A 94 -3.05 -17.46 -8.77
C ARG A 94 -1.86 -17.63 -7.81
N HIS A 95 -1.05 -16.58 -7.63
CA HIS A 95 0.08 -16.49 -6.71
C HIS A 95 -0.24 -15.62 -5.48
N ALA A 96 -1.52 -15.47 -5.13
CA ALA A 96 -1.98 -14.61 -4.03
C ALA A 96 -1.19 -14.82 -2.73
N ARG A 97 -0.81 -16.05 -2.40
CA ARG A 97 0.00 -16.36 -1.21
C ARG A 97 1.34 -15.63 -1.19
N GLN A 98 2.10 -15.68 -2.29
CA GLN A 98 3.42 -15.05 -2.39
C GLN A 98 3.30 -13.53 -2.43
N LEU A 99 2.35 -13.02 -3.20
CA LEU A 99 2.13 -11.58 -3.33
C LEU A 99 1.59 -10.97 -2.02
N SER A 100 0.69 -11.65 -1.33
CA SER A 100 0.22 -11.26 0.01
C SER A 100 1.35 -11.23 1.02
N GLN A 101 2.33 -12.15 0.92
CA GLN A 101 3.52 -12.12 1.76
C GLN A 101 4.36 -10.87 1.48
N VAL A 102 4.66 -10.58 0.22
CA VAL A 102 5.42 -9.39 -0.18
C VAL A 102 4.73 -8.11 0.31
N LEU A 103 3.42 -7.99 0.06
CA LEU A 103 2.62 -6.85 0.48
C LEU A 103 2.59 -6.69 2.01
N THR A 104 2.42 -7.79 2.73
CA THR A 104 2.38 -7.77 4.21
C THR A 104 3.74 -7.41 4.81
N ASP A 105 4.83 -7.94 4.26
CA ASP A 105 6.18 -7.67 4.75
C ASP A 105 6.57 -6.22 4.49
N TRP A 106 6.17 -5.65 3.36
CA TRP A 106 6.30 -4.23 3.09
C TRP A 106 5.43 -3.39 4.03
N GLY A 107 4.15 -3.72 4.20
CA GLY A 107 3.23 -3.00 5.10
C GLY A 107 3.70 -2.91 6.56
N LYS A 108 4.44 -3.92 7.03
CA LYS A 108 5.09 -3.91 8.37
C LYS A 108 6.26 -2.93 8.47
N GLN A 109 6.90 -2.61 7.34
CA GLN A 109 8.07 -1.75 7.23
C GLN A 109 7.74 -0.31 6.83
N CYS A 110 6.49 -0.05 6.40
CA CYS A 110 6.01 1.26 6.01
C CYS A 110 6.23 2.34 7.09
N PHE A 111 6.61 3.52 6.63
CA PHE A 111 6.58 4.74 7.43
C PHE A 111 5.13 5.16 7.74
N PRO A 112 4.90 5.99 8.78
CA PRO A 112 3.56 6.46 9.12
C PRO A 112 2.76 7.05 7.95
N TRP A 113 3.41 7.80 7.06
CA TRP A 113 2.80 8.41 5.87
C TRP A 113 2.54 7.42 4.73
N GLU A 114 3.18 6.24 4.72
CA GLU A 114 2.96 5.21 3.70
C GLU A 114 1.85 4.23 4.10
N LEU A 115 1.52 4.16 5.39
CA LEU A 115 0.56 3.19 5.91
C LEU A 115 -0.85 3.38 5.35
N LEU A 116 -1.22 4.63 5.01
CA LEU A 116 -2.50 4.89 4.37
C LEU A 116 -2.51 4.38 2.91
N HIS A 117 -1.43 4.56 2.15
CA HIS A 117 -1.31 3.98 0.79
C HIS A 117 -1.32 2.46 0.84
N ALA A 118 -0.63 1.87 1.83
CA ALA A 118 -0.65 0.43 2.04
C ALA A 118 -2.06 -0.08 2.28
N LEU A 119 -2.86 0.64 3.07
CA LEU A 119 -4.27 0.30 3.31
C LEU A 119 -5.14 0.51 2.07
N HIS A 120 -4.99 1.59 1.32
CA HIS A 120 -5.75 1.80 0.07
C HIS A 120 -5.43 0.72 -0.97
N LEU A 121 -4.16 0.30 -1.09
CA LEU A 121 -3.79 -0.80 -1.97
C LEU A 121 -4.41 -2.13 -1.51
N LEU A 122 -4.38 -2.42 -0.21
CA LEU A 122 -5.03 -3.61 0.35
C LEU A 122 -6.54 -3.58 0.10
N ASP A 123 -7.17 -2.43 0.31
CA ASP A 123 -8.59 -2.22 0.09
C ASP A 123 -8.98 -2.46 -1.37
N ASP A 124 -8.28 -1.85 -2.33
CA ASP A 124 -8.56 -2.03 -3.76
C ASP A 124 -8.34 -3.49 -4.21
N ILE A 125 -7.27 -4.15 -3.75
CA ILE A 125 -7.03 -5.58 -4.04
C ILE A 125 -8.17 -6.45 -3.51
N LEU A 126 -8.64 -6.19 -2.28
CA LEU A 126 -9.67 -6.99 -1.61
C LEU A 126 -11.06 -6.76 -2.20
N LEU A 127 -11.42 -5.50 -2.48
CA LEU A 127 -12.68 -5.12 -3.14
C LEU A 127 -12.85 -5.80 -4.49
N MET A 128 -11.73 -5.93 -5.20
CA MET A 128 -11.70 -6.44 -6.58
C MET A 128 -11.27 -7.91 -6.66
N ASP A 129 -11.13 -8.62 -5.52
CA ASP A 129 -10.79 -10.05 -5.46
C ASP A 129 -12.01 -10.95 -5.70
N ASN A 130 -12.45 -11.02 -6.97
CA ASN A 130 -13.53 -11.89 -7.41
C ASN A 130 -13.26 -13.39 -7.15
N THR A 131 -12.01 -13.78 -6.87
CA THR A 131 -11.62 -15.17 -6.66
C THR A 131 -11.60 -15.59 -5.19
N GLY A 132 -11.63 -14.63 -4.27
CA GLY A 132 -11.49 -14.84 -2.83
C GLY A 132 -10.11 -15.34 -2.38
N ARG A 133 -9.13 -15.42 -3.29
CA ARG A 133 -7.77 -15.94 -2.99
C ARG A 133 -6.98 -14.99 -2.10
N TYR A 134 -7.06 -13.68 -2.38
CA TYR A 134 -6.41 -12.67 -1.56
C TYR A 134 -7.13 -12.53 -0.22
N LYS A 135 -8.47 -12.55 -0.21
CA LYS A 135 -9.25 -12.54 1.04
C LYS A 135 -8.80 -13.65 2.00
N ALA A 136 -8.62 -14.88 1.51
CA ALA A 136 -8.15 -16.00 2.32
C ALA A 136 -6.72 -15.79 2.87
N GLU A 137 -5.80 -15.30 2.04
CA GLU A 137 -4.40 -15.10 2.43
C GLU A 137 -4.19 -13.89 3.35
N LEU A 138 -5.02 -12.85 3.20
CA LEU A 138 -4.88 -11.57 3.88
C LEU A 138 -5.67 -11.47 5.18
N ALA A 139 -6.65 -12.35 5.42
CA ALA A 139 -7.50 -12.31 6.63
C ALA A 139 -6.67 -12.26 7.93
N GLU A 140 -5.61 -13.06 8.03
CA GLU A 140 -4.76 -13.08 9.23
C GLU A 140 -3.66 -12.00 9.22
N ARG A 141 -3.43 -11.35 8.06
CA ARG A 141 -2.27 -10.47 7.83
C ARG A 141 -2.61 -8.99 7.85
N VAL A 142 -3.84 -8.65 7.46
CA VAL A 142 -4.37 -7.29 7.45
C VAL A 142 -4.56 -6.68 8.85
N PRO A 143 -5.04 -7.41 9.87
CA PRO A 143 -5.28 -6.84 11.20
C PRO A 143 -4.10 -6.05 11.78
N PRO A 144 -2.85 -6.56 11.83
CA PRO A 144 -1.73 -5.80 12.37
C PRO A 144 -1.38 -4.55 11.54
N ILE A 145 -1.62 -4.57 10.23
CA ILE A 145 -1.37 -3.42 9.35
C ILE A 145 -2.40 -2.32 9.62
N ALA A 146 -3.70 -2.68 9.64
CA ALA A 146 -4.78 -1.73 9.92
C ALA A 146 -4.65 -1.08 11.31
N VAL A 147 -4.32 -1.88 12.33
CA VAL A 147 -4.05 -1.35 13.68
C VAL A 147 -2.82 -0.43 13.68
N SER A 148 -1.73 -0.81 12.98
CA SER A 148 -0.53 0.01 12.86
C SER A 148 -0.81 1.34 12.17
N ALA A 149 -1.58 1.32 11.07
CA ALA A 149 -1.97 2.50 10.33
C ALA A 149 -2.74 3.48 11.23
N PHE A 150 -3.86 3.06 11.83
CA PHE A 150 -4.65 3.93 12.70
C PHE A 150 -3.84 4.56 13.84
N ARG A 151 -2.88 3.80 14.40
CA ARG A 151 -2.08 4.26 15.54
C ARG A 151 -0.95 5.21 15.16
N LYS A 152 -0.34 5.06 13.99
CA LYS A 152 0.86 5.81 13.59
C LYS A 152 0.55 7.04 12.74
N ILE A 153 -0.56 6.99 12.02
CA ILE A 153 -1.10 8.12 11.26
C ILE A 153 -1.33 9.32 12.19
N GLN A 154 -0.98 10.52 11.71
CA GLN A 154 -0.89 11.71 12.55
C GLN A 154 -2.19 12.49 12.61
N THR A 155 -2.90 12.61 11.49
CA THR A 155 -4.10 13.44 11.41
C THR A 155 -5.37 12.66 11.72
N ASP A 156 -6.38 13.35 12.26
CA ASP A 156 -7.69 12.75 12.47
C ASP A 156 -8.39 12.46 11.12
N GLN A 157 -8.10 13.22 10.06
CA GLN A 157 -8.65 12.99 8.72
C GLN A 157 -8.17 11.64 8.15
N GLU A 158 -6.87 11.39 8.13
CA GLU A 158 -6.32 10.11 7.66
C GLU A 158 -6.80 8.94 8.55
N LYS A 159 -7.03 9.16 9.86
CA LYS A 159 -7.62 8.13 10.72
C LYS A 159 -9.07 7.85 10.37
N ARG A 160 -9.86 8.87 10.00
CA ARG A 160 -11.22 8.68 9.48
C ARG A 160 -11.17 7.80 8.24
N GLU A 161 -10.23 8.00 7.31
CA GLU A 161 -10.06 7.11 6.15
C GLU A 161 -9.91 5.65 6.56
N VAL A 162 -9.05 5.35 7.55
CA VAL A 162 -8.92 3.98 8.07
C VAL A 162 -10.25 3.46 8.63
N VAL A 163 -11.02 4.30 9.34
CA VAL A 163 -12.36 3.92 9.82
C VAL A 163 -13.31 3.63 8.66
N ARG A 164 -13.28 4.45 7.59
CA ARG A 164 -14.10 4.25 6.38
C ARG A 164 -13.79 2.91 5.72
N ILE A 165 -12.52 2.57 5.55
CA ILE A 165 -12.08 1.27 5.01
C ILE A 165 -12.59 0.11 5.88
N LEU A 166 -12.43 0.20 7.21
CA LEU A 166 -12.93 -0.84 8.11
C LEU A 166 -14.46 -0.98 8.07
N HIS A 167 -15.18 0.13 7.91
CA HIS A 167 -16.63 0.12 7.74
C HIS A 167 -17.03 -0.57 6.43
N ALA A 168 -16.40 -0.18 5.31
CA ALA A 168 -16.62 -0.78 4.00
C ALA A 168 -16.37 -2.29 4.02
N TRP A 169 -15.29 -2.74 4.67
CA TRP A 169 -15.00 -4.18 4.80
C TRP A 169 -16.07 -4.96 5.53
N GLN A 170 -16.71 -4.34 6.53
CA GLN A 170 -17.81 -4.94 7.27
C GLN A 170 -19.11 -4.94 6.45
N GLU A 171 -19.47 -3.80 5.85
CA GLU A 171 -20.71 -3.65 5.08
C GLU A 171 -20.73 -4.53 3.84
N LEU A 172 -19.65 -4.52 3.07
CA LEU A 172 -19.49 -5.32 1.85
C LEU A 172 -19.12 -6.78 2.15
N ARG A 173 -19.01 -7.15 3.43
CA ARG A 173 -18.64 -8.50 3.91
C ARG A 173 -17.33 -9.01 3.30
N ILE A 174 -16.37 -8.10 3.08
CA ILE A 174 -15.02 -8.44 2.65
C ILE A 174 -14.36 -9.30 3.72
N PHE A 175 -14.57 -9.00 5.00
CA PHE A 175 -14.20 -9.88 6.10
C PHE A 175 -15.41 -10.21 6.97
N ASP A 176 -15.28 -11.28 7.76
CA ASP A 176 -16.27 -11.58 8.78
C ASP A 176 -16.33 -10.45 9.80
N ALA A 177 -17.53 -10.13 10.28
CA ALA A 177 -17.73 -9.06 11.26
C ALA A 177 -16.87 -9.24 12.53
N ALA A 178 -16.62 -10.49 12.93
CA ALA A 178 -15.75 -10.81 14.06
C ALA A 178 -14.29 -10.36 13.85
N LEU A 179 -13.78 -10.47 12.62
CA LEU A 179 -12.43 -10.03 12.27
C LEU A 179 -12.35 -8.51 12.33
N VAL A 180 -13.28 -7.80 11.70
CA VAL A 180 -13.31 -6.32 11.73
C VAL A 180 -13.46 -5.81 13.15
N GLU A 181 -14.32 -6.43 13.96
CA GLU A 181 -14.48 -6.05 15.37
C GLU A 181 -13.23 -6.34 16.19
N SER A 182 -12.47 -7.40 15.87
CA SER A 182 -11.17 -7.64 16.53
C SER A 182 -10.14 -6.54 16.23
N ILE A 183 -10.16 -5.97 15.02
CA ILE A 183 -9.32 -4.83 14.64
C ILE A 183 -9.74 -3.59 15.44
N ARG A 184 -11.04 -3.28 15.46
CA ARG A 184 -11.58 -2.15 16.22
C ARG A 184 -11.29 -2.28 17.71
N ALA A 185 -11.51 -3.46 18.31
CA ALA A 185 -11.18 -3.74 19.70
C ALA A 185 -9.68 -3.56 19.98
N SER A 186 -8.81 -3.99 19.07
CA SER A 186 -7.36 -3.78 19.17
C SER A 186 -6.99 -2.29 19.16
N ILE A 187 -7.64 -1.50 18.31
CA ILE A 187 -7.49 -0.04 18.29
C ILE A 187 -7.99 0.60 19.60
N ARG A 188 -9.19 0.21 20.08
CA ARG A 188 -9.75 0.73 21.35
C ARG A 188 -8.84 0.41 22.54
N SER A 189 -8.30 -0.81 22.60
CA SER A 189 -7.45 -1.27 23.70
C SER A 189 -6.13 -0.50 23.80
N ALA A 190 -5.64 0.04 22.68
CA ALA A 190 -4.44 0.88 22.66
C ALA A 190 -4.67 2.29 23.25
N GLY A 191 -5.93 2.73 23.40
CA GLY A 191 -6.29 4.04 23.92
C GLY A 191 -5.99 5.20 22.96
N GLY A 192 -6.32 6.42 23.40
CA GLY A 192 -6.06 7.67 22.67
C GLY A 192 -7.33 8.45 22.32
N ALA A 193 -7.18 9.76 22.15
CA ALA A 193 -8.31 10.66 21.87
C ALA A 193 -9.04 10.34 20.56
N ALA A 194 -8.32 9.77 19.57
CA ALA A 194 -8.87 9.41 18.27
C ALA A 194 -9.72 8.13 18.29
N VAL A 195 -9.75 7.37 19.40
CA VAL A 195 -10.59 6.15 19.51
C VAL A 195 -12.08 6.47 19.30
N ARG A 196 -12.51 7.69 19.69
CA ARG A 196 -13.87 8.19 19.45
C ARG A 196 -14.29 8.13 17.97
N LEU A 197 -13.34 8.24 17.05
CA LEU A 197 -13.60 8.21 15.61
C LEU A 197 -14.13 6.85 15.14
N LEU A 198 -13.87 5.77 15.87
CA LEU A 198 -14.36 4.43 15.53
C LEU A 198 -15.88 4.29 15.67
N ASP A 199 -16.49 5.12 16.53
CA ASP A 199 -17.90 5.07 16.88
C ASP A 199 -18.69 6.25 16.28
N GLU A 200 -17.99 7.17 15.60
CA GLU A 200 -18.63 8.22 14.81
C GLU A 200 -19.29 7.59 13.57
N PRO A 201 -20.53 7.99 13.23
CA PRO A 201 -21.12 7.56 11.97
C PRO A 201 -20.21 8.02 10.84
N VAL A 202 -19.82 7.08 9.98
CA VAL A 202 -19.16 7.43 8.72
C VAL A 202 -20.20 8.20 7.93
N ALA A 203 -20.11 9.53 7.94
CA ALA A 203 -20.77 10.32 6.92
C ALA A 203 -20.21 9.80 5.60
N MET A 204 -21.06 9.18 4.78
CA MET A 204 -20.78 9.18 3.36
C MET A 204 -20.81 10.66 3.02
N ASP A 205 -19.65 11.23 2.73
CA ASP A 205 -19.62 12.53 2.08
C ASP A 205 -20.39 12.30 0.78
N ASP A 206 -21.67 12.71 0.77
CA ASP A 206 -22.33 13.06 -0.48
C ASP A 206 -21.45 14.18 -1.04
N ASP A 207 -20.53 13.83 -1.95
CA ASP A 207 -19.95 14.76 -2.90
C ASP A 207 -21.09 15.26 -3.81
N ASP A 208 -22.02 16.02 -3.24
CA ASP A 208 -23.03 16.78 -3.95
C ASP A 208 -22.73 18.28 -3.77
N ASP A 209 -22.46 18.93 -4.90
CA ASP A 209 -22.78 20.34 -5.17
C ASP A 209 -21.94 21.46 -4.54
N ASP A 210 -20.65 21.57 -4.90
CA ASP A 210 -19.91 22.86 -4.86
C ASP A 210 -19.37 23.32 -6.23
N ASP A 211 -19.85 22.74 -7.35
CA ASP A 211 -19.65 23.28 -8.72
C ASP A 211 -20.98 23.68 -9.36
N ALA A 212 -21.77 24.49 -8.64
CA ALA A 212 -22.81 25.28 -9.30
C ALA A 212 -22.14 26.47 -10.01
N PRO A 213 -22.16 26.58 -11.35
CA PRO A 213 -21.60 27.74 -12.02
C PRO A 213 -22.34 29.01 -11.58
N PRO A 214 -21.64 30.14 -11.38
CA PRO A 214 -22.25 31.37 -10.89
C PRO A 214 -23.37 31.81 -11.83
N ALA A 215 -24.53 32.12 -11.25
CA ALA A 215 -25.71 32.57 -11.99
C ALA A 215 -25.36 33.77 -12.89
N PRO A 216 -25.82 33.79 -14.15
CA PRO A 216 -25.52 34.90 -15.06
C PRO A 216 -26.12 36.21 -14.53
N PRO A 217 -25.40 37.35 -14.66
CA PRO A 217 -25.91 38.63 -14.21
C PRO A 217 -27.16 39.03 -15.00
N ALA A 218 -28.17 39.53 -14.29
CA ALA A 218 -29.42 39.98 -14.88
C ALA A 218 -29.20 41.13 -15.88
N PRO A 219 -29.89 41.12 -17.04
CA PRO A 219 -29.74 42.18 -18.04
C PRO A 219 -30.40 43.51 -17.59
N PRO A 220 -29.95 44.66 -18.14
CA PRO A 220 -30.39 46.00 -17.77
C PRO A 220 -31.84 46.34 -18.15
#